data_AF-A0A430FC86-F1
#
_entry.id   AF-A0A430FC86-F1
#
_cell.length_a   1.000
_cell.length_b   1.000
_cell.length_c   1.000
_cell.angle_alpha   90.00
_cell.angle_beta   90.00
_cell.angle_gamma   90.00
#
_symmetry.space_group_name_H-M   'P 1'
#
loop_
_entity.id
_entity.type
_entity.pdbx_description
1 polymer ?
#
loop_
_entity_poly.entity_id
_entity_poly.type
_entity_poly.pdbx_seq_one_letter_code
_entity_poly.pdbx_strand_id
1 'polypeptide(L)'
;MAQIILYNEKIDKMVFIQAEINDGKVTFSGLDQAGQLDFATPADQIEPTLAALTEANTFVLNEGLDGKFKSMTYGEWEALRCAQANAGIKAKVDELSASDEAKAEIKGFFDSFTDSMTVKYIQGKRSWGQIYDELFADFSKLAK
;
A
#
# COMPACT_ATOMS: atom_id res chain seq x y z
N MET A 1 -21.93 -7.87 -1.49
CA MET A 1 -21.42 -6.67 -0.80
C MET A 1 -20.01 -6.95 -0.30
N ALA A 2 -19.06 -6.07 -0.61
CA ALA A 2 -17.66 -6.16 -0.22
C ALA A 2 -17.25 -4.89 0.53
N GLN A 3 -16.45 -5.03 1.59
CA GLN A 3 -15.81 -3.89 2.25
C GLN A 3 -14.58 -3.48 1.43
N ILE A 4 -14.49 -2.20 1.08
CA ILE A 4 -13.38 -1.61 0.33
C ILE A 4 -12.72 -0.52 1.19
N ILE A 5 -11.40 -0.43 1.10
CA ILE A 5 -10.64 0.68 1.67
C ILE A 5 -10.66 1.83 0.65
N LEU A 6 -11.09 3.01 1.08
CA LEU A 6 -10.91 4.23 0.32
C LEU A 6 -9.70 4.97 0.90
N TYR A 7 -8.69 5.25 0.10
CA TYR A 7 -7.37 5.70 0.57
C TYR A 7 -6.90 6.93 -0.21
N ASN A 8 -6.32 7.90 0.50
CA ASN A 8 -5.57 9.01 -0.09
C ASN A 8 -4.08 8.85 0.24
N GLU A 9 -3.26 8.60 -0.79
CA GLU A 9 -1.83 8.36 -0.66
C GLU A 9 -1.06 9.58 -0.16
N LYS A 10 -1.52 10.79 -0.51
CA LYS A 10 -0.82 12.04 -0.21
C LYS A 10 -0.81 12.39 1.28
N ILE A 11 -1.91 12.10 1.97
CA ILE A 11 -2.08 12.42 3.40
C ILE A 11 -2.04 11.18 4.30
N ASP A 12 -1.76 10.01 3.71
CA ASP A 12 -1.75 8.70 4.35
C ASP A 12 -2.98 8.41 5.23
N LYS A 13 -4.18 8.60 4.66
CA LYS A 13 -5.44 8.41 5.39
C LYS A 13 -6.39 7.50 4.62
N MET A 14 -7.10 6.65 5.36
CA MET A 14 -8.10 5.74 4.81
C MET A 14 -9.41 5.72 5.61
N VAL A 15 -10.49 5.37 4.92
CA VAL A 15 -11.78 5.01 5.51
C VAL A 15 -12.29 3.72 4.90
N PHE A 16 -13.27 3.09 5.55
CA PHE A 16 -13.88 1.85 5.06
C PHE A 16 -15.28 2.15 4.51
N ILE A 17 -15.52 1.74 3.27
CA ILE A 17 -16.81 1.83 2.60
C ILE A 17 -17.29 0.43 2.23
N GLN A 18 -18.58 0.30 1.92
CA GLN A 18 -19.13 -0.92 1.32
C GLN A 18 -19.41 -0.67 -0.14
N ALA A 19 -19.11 -1.65 -0.99
CA ALA A 19 -19.51 -1.67 -2.39
C ALA A 19 -20.37 -2.90 -2.67
N GLU A 20 -21.40 -2.71 -3.48
CA GLU A 20 -22.21 -3.79 -4.01
C GLU A 20 -22.19 -3.70 -5.53
N ILE A 21 -21.88 -4.84 -6.17
CA ILE A 21 -21.80 -4.97 -7.62
C ILE A 21 -22.95 -5.87 -8.06
N ASN A 22 -23.95 -5.27 -8.71
CA ASN A 22 -25.15 -5.96 -9.22
C ASN A 22 -25.35 -5.61 -10.68
N ASP A 23 -25.39 -6.62 -11.56
CA ASP A 23 -25.64 -6.46 -13.00
C ASP A 23 -24.79 -5.36 -13.67
N GLY A 24 -23.50 -5.30 -13.32
CA GLY A 24 -22.56 -4.32 -13.86
C GLY A 24 -22.72 -2.89 -13.31
N LYS A 25 -23.58 -2.69 -12.31
CA LYS A 25 -23.69 -1.44 -11.55
C LYS A 25 -23.02 -1.57 -10.20
N VAL A 26 -22.33 -0.52 -9.80
CA VAL A 26 -21.69 -0.41 -8.48
C VAL A 26 -22.47 0.60 -7.65
N THR A 27 -22.82 0.22 -6.43
CA THR A 27 -23.43 1.10 -5.44
C THR A 27 -22.60 1.12 -4.18
N PHE A 28 -22.34 2.30 -3.63
CA PHE A 28 -21.56 2.45 -2.41
C PHE A 28 -22.44 2.76 -1.19
N SER A 29 -22.03 2.29 -0.02
CA SER A 29 -22.55 2.74 1.27
C SER A 29 -21.40 3.22 2.14
N GLY A 30 -21.61 4.33 2.87
CA GLY A 30 -20.58 4.96 3.69
C GLY A 30 -19.64 5.92 2.93
N LEU A 31 -19.98 6.29 1.68
CA LEU A 31 -19.16 7.18 0.84
C LEU A 31 -19.11 8.62 1.37
N ASP A 32 -20.02 9.01 2.25
CA ASP A 32 -19.96 10.26 3.02
C ASP A 32 -18.65 10.42 3.80
N GLN A 33 -18.02 9.31 4.20
CA GLN A 33 -16.71 9.31 4.85
C GLN A 33 -15.57 9.79 3.93
N ALA A 34 -15.76 9.81 2.60
CA ALA A 34 -14.77 10.34 1.65
C ALA A 34 -14.41 11.81 1.92
N GLY A 35 -15.34 12.58 2.51
CA GLY A 35 -15.07 13.96 2.94
C GLY A 35 -13.95 14.08 3.98
N GLN A 36 -13.54 12.98 4.61
CA GLN A 36 -12.42 12.94 5.55
C GLN A 36 -11.05 12.82 4.87
N LEU A 37 -11.01 12.52 3.57
CA LEU A 37 -9.81 12.11 2.85
C LEU A 37 -9.20 13.19 1.96
N ASP A 38 -9.77 14.39 1.91
CA ASP A 38 -9.22 15.56 1.19
C ASP A 38 -8.74 15.22 -0.24
N PHE A 39 -9.60 14.55 -1.00
CA PHE A 39 -9.28 14.16 -2.38
C PHE A 39 -9.13 15.37 -3.30
N ALA A 40 -8.19 15.29 -4.22
CA ALA A 40 -8.05 16.26 -5.31
C ALA A 40 -9.23 16.15 -6.30
N THR A 41 -9.80 14.94 -6.42
CA THR A 41 -10.99 14.69 -7.23
C THR A 41 -12.20 15.49 -6.70
N PRO A 42 -12.88 16.29 -7.55
CA PRO A 42 -14.07 17.04 -7.15
C PRO A 42 -15.16 16.13 -6.56
N ALA A 43 -15.87 16.60 -5.54
CA ALA A 43 -16.83 15.79 -4.79
C ALA A 43 -17.93 15.16 -5.66
N ASP A 44 -18.41 15.88 -6.68
CA ASP A 44 -19.41 15.41 -7.65
C ASP A 44 -18.86 14.34 -8.63
N GLN A 45 -17.53 14.21 -8.72
CA GLN A 45 -16.84 13.25 -9.58
C GLN A 45 -16.31 12.04 -8.80
N ILE A 46 -16.32 12.03 -7.47
CA ILE A 46 -15.80 10.93 -6.66
C ILE A 46 -16.57 9.64 -6.98
N GLU A 47 -17.88 9.60 -6.70
CA GLU A 47 -18.69 8.40 -6.88
C GLU A 47 -18.62 7.79 -8.29
N PRO A 48 -18.82 8.55 -9.39
CA PRO A 48 -18.73 7.98 -10.73
C PRO A 48 -17.31 7.48 -11.07
N THR A 49 -16.26 8.14 -10.57
CA THR A 49 -14.87 7.70 -10.76
C THR A 49 -14.60 6.38 -10.03
N LEU A 50 -15.03 6.28 -8.77
CA LEU A 50 -14.88 5.06 -7.98
C LEU A 50 -15.67 3.89 -8.57
N ALA A 51 -16.91 4.14 -8.98
CA ALA A 51 -17.77 3.12 -9.59
C ALA A 51 -17.16 2.53 -10.87
N ALA A 52 -16.58 3.38 -11.72
CA ALA A 52 -15.96 2.94 -12.98
C ALA A 52 -14.70 2.08 -12.77
N LEU A 53 -14.05 2.18 -11.62
CA LEU A 53 -12.83 1.44 -11.29
C LEU A 53 -13.08 0.19 -10.44
N THR A 54 -14.29 0.04 -9.89
CA THR A 54 -14.59 -1.03 -8.94
C THR A 54 -14.91 -2.34 -9.66
N GLU A 55 -14.12 -3.36 -9.34
CA GLU A 55 -14.22 -4.72 -9.85
C GLU A 55 -14.41 -5.73 -8.71
N ALA A 56 -14.69 -6.99 -9.05
CA ALA A 56 -14.99 -8.03 -8.07
C ALA A 56 -13.85 -8.30 -7.07
N ASN A 57 -12.60 -8.03 -7.44
CA ASN A 57 -11.40 -8.22 -6.62
C ASN A 57 -10.84 -6.89 -6.06
N THR A 58 -11.55 -5.77 -6.21
CA THR A 58 -11.14 -4.49 -5.62
C THR A 58 -11.09 -4.62 -4.11
N PHE A 59 -9.92 -4.37 -3.55
CA PHE A 59 -9.70 -4.29 -2.11
C PHE A 59 -9.55 -2.84 -1.65
N VAL A 60 -8.84 -2.02 -2.43
CA VAL A 60 -8.65 -0.58 -2.18
C VAL A 60 -8.95 0.23 -3.43
N LEU A 61 -9.58 1.39 -3.23
CA LEU A 61 -9.62 2.49 -4.20
C LEU A 61 -8.71 3.60 -3.66
N ASN A 62 -7.62 3.87 -4.36
CA ASN A 62 -6.56 4.78 -3.91
C ASN A 62 -6.47 6.00 -4.83
N GLU A 63 -6.57 7.22 -4.29
CA GLU A 63 -6.07 8.41 -4.97
C GLU A 63 -4.55 8.52 -4.78
N GLY A 64 -3.81 8.19 -5.84
CA GLY A 64 -2.35 8.17 -5.82
C GLY A 64 -1.74 9.57 -5.72
N LEU A 65 -0.41 9.63 -5.61
CA LEU A 65 0.33 10.89 -5.54
C LEU A 65 0.15 11.79 -6.78
N ASP A 66 -0.26 11.21 -7.91
CA ASP A 66 -0.59 11.92 -9.15
C ASP A 66 -2.03 12.48 -9.16
N GLY A 67 -2.77 12.31 -8.07
CA GLY A 67 -4.15 12.76 -7.93
C GLY A 67 -5.18 11.91 -8.69
N LYS A 68 -4.80 10.71 -9.14
CA LYS A 68 -5.71 9.82 -9.88
C LYS A 68 -6.10 8.61 -9.04
N PHE A 69 -7.37 8.23 -9.15
CA PHE A 69 -7.85 7.00 -8.55
C PHE A 69 -7.38 5.77 -9.32
N LYS A 70 -7.03 4.73 -8.57
CA LYS A 70 -6.78 3.36 -9.06
C LYS A 70 -7.45 2.34 -8.14
N SER A 71 -7.94 1.26 -8.73
CA SER A 71 -8.34 0.05 -8.01
C SER A 71 -7.10 -0.79 -7.74
N MET A 72 -7.02 -1.36 -6.55
CA MET A 72 -5.95 -2.27 -6.14
C MET A 72 -6.56 -3.52 -5.50
N THR A 73 -5.99 -4.65 -5.84
CA THR A 73 -6.17 -5.91 -5.13
C THR A 73 -5.50 -5.87 -3.75
N TYR A 74 -5.80 -6.86 -2.91
CA TYR A 74 -5.14 -7.01 -1.60
C TYR A 74 -3.61 -7.09 -1.72
N GLY A 75 -3.10 -7.81 -2.72
CA GLY A 75 -1.66 -7.96 -2.93
C GLY A 75 -0.98 -6.64 -3.34
N GLU A 76 -1.62 -5.87 -4.22
CA GLU A 76 -1.11 -4.54 -4.63
C GLU A 76 -1.13 -3.55 -3.47
N TRP A 77 -2.15 -3.61 -2.62
CA TRP A 77 -2.24 -2.81 -1.41
C TRP A 77 -1.10 -3.12 -0.43
N GLU A 78 -0.90 -4.39 -0.09
CA GLU A 78 0.15 -4.80 0.83
C GLU A 78 1.54 -4.43 0.27
N ALA A 79 1.77 -4.61 -1.03
CA ALA A 79 3.01 -4.19 -1.67
C ALA A 79 3.24 -2.67 -1.57
N LEU A 80 2.20 -1.85 -1.81
CA LEU A 80 2.26 -0.40 -1.61
C LEU A 80 2.60 -0.04 -0.16
N ARG A 81 1.93 -0.65 0.81
CA ARG A 81 2.17 -0.39 2.24
C ARG A 81 3.57 -0.79 2.67
N CYS A 82 4.09 -1.92 2.18
CA CYS A 82 5.48 -2.33 2.42
C CYS A 82 6.47 -1.29 1.85
N ALA A 83 6.25 -0.82 0.62
CA ALA A 83 7.11 0.19 0.00
C ALA A 83 7.09 1.53 0.77
N GLN A 84 5.92 1.98 1.22
CA GLN A 84 5.79 3.20 2.03
C GLN A 84 6.47 3.05 3.40
N ALA A 85 6.30 1.91 4.07
CA ALA A 85 6.99 1.61 5.32
C ALA A 85 8.52 1.58 5.13
N ASN A 86 9.00 1.01 4.02
CA ASN A 86 10.41 1.01 3.65
C ASN A 86 10.96 2.43 3.46
N ALA A 87 10.25 3.27 2.70
CA ALA A 87 10.64 4.67 2.53
C ALA A 87 10.73 5.42 3.88
N GLY A 88 9.74 5.20 4.76
CA GLY A 88 9.71 5.79 6.09
C GLY A 88 10.85 5.33 7.00
N ILE A 89 11.21 4.05 6.98
CA ILE A 89 12.35 3.55 7.78
C ILE A 89 13.68 4.04 7.22
N LYS A 90 13.84 4.13 5.89
CA LYS A 90 15.06 4.66 5.26
C LYS A 90 15.31 6.12 5.64
N ALA A 91 14.26 6.93 5.77
CA ALA A 91 14.37 8.30 6.29
C ALA A 91 14.87 8.33 7.75
N LYS A 92 14.39 7.42 8.60
CA LYS A 92 14.90 7.30 9.98
C LYS A 92 16.35 6.82 10.04
N VAL A 93 16.78 5.99 9.08
CA VAL A 93 18.19 5.56 8.97
C VAL A 93 19.10 6.74 8.64
N ASP A 94 18.64 7.69 7.82
CA ASP A 94 19.40 8.91 7.51
C ASP A 94 19.69 9.76 8.75
N GLU A 95 18.78 9.73 9.73
CA GLU A 95 18.90 10.47 11.00
C GLU A 95 19.84 9.79 12.01
N LEU A 96 20.30 8.55 11.77
CA LEU A 96 21.18 7.84 12.69
C LEU A 96 22.56 8.50 12.77
N SER A 97 23.14 8.49 13.97
CA SER A 97 24.56 8.81 14.19
C SER A 97 25.42 7.57 13.88
N ALA A 98 25.54 7.26 12.60
CA ALA A 98 26.32 6.14 12.05
C ALA A 98 27.07 6.60 10.79
N SER A 99 28.07 5.84 10.34
CA SER A 99 28.76 6.13 9.08
C SER A 99 27.84 5.96 7.87
N ASP A 100 28.17 6.58 6.75
CA ASP A 100 27.39 6.47 5.51
C ASP A 100 27.35 5.02 5.01
N GLU A 101 28.44 4.27 5.20
CA GLU A 101 28.50 2.84 4.88
C GLU A 101 27.51 2.04 5.71
N ALA A 102 27.49 2.24 7.04
CA ALA A 102 26.55 1.55 7.93
C ALA A 102 25.09 1.90 7.59
N LYS A 103 24.81 3.17 7.26
CA LYS A 103 23.47 3.58 6.79
C LYS A 103 23.10 2.88 5.48
N ALA A 104 24.03 2.78 4.53
CA ALA A 104 23.79 2.12 3.26
C ALA A 104 23.49 0.63 3.44
N GLU A 105 24.22 -0.06 4.32
CA GLU A 105 23.97 -1.47 4.66
C GLU A 105 22.60 -1.69 5.31
N ILE A 106 22.24 -0.85 6.28
CA ILE A 106 20.92 -0.92 6.94
C ILE A 106 19.78 -0.66 5.94
N LYS A 107 19.95 0.32 5.03
CA LYS A 107 18.97 0.59 3.98
C LYS A 107 18.84 -0.60 3.01
N GLY A 108 19.97 -1.20 2.62
CA GLY A 108 19.99 -2.38 1.76
C GLY A 108 19.27 -3.59 2.38
N PHE A 109 19.38 -3.77 3.70
CA PHE A 109 18.62 -4.78 4.43
C PHE A 109 17.10 -4.58 4.33
N PHE A 110 16.61 -3.35 4.53
CA PHE A 110 15.18 -3.06 4.39
C PHE A 110 14.69 -3.17 2.94
N ASP A 111 15.53 -2.81 1.96
CA ASP A 111 15.23 -2.99 0.53
C ASP A 111 15.07 -4.49 0.21
N SER A 112 16.01 -5.35 0.64
CA SER A 112 15.96 -6.82 0.45
C SER A 112 14.66 -7.44 1.01
N PHE A 113 14.28 -7.05 2.23
CA PHE A 113 13.04 -7.51 2.86
C PHE A 113 11.80 -7.03 2.07
N THR A 114 11.78 -5.77 1.66
CA THR A 114 10.65 -5.18 0.93
C THR A 114 10.46 -5.81 -0.45
N ASP A 115 11.55 -6.12 -1.15
CA ASP A 115 11.52 -6.84 -2.42
C ASP A 115 10.91 -8.23 -2.26
N SER A 116 11.30 -8.94 -1.20
CA SER A 116 10.76 -10.26 -0.87
C SER A 116 9.25 -10.23 -0.58
N MET A 117 8.80 -9.20 0.12
CA MET A 117 7.37 -8.94 0.37
C MET A 117 6.61 -8.61 -0.91
N THR A 118 7.21 -7.85 -1.82
CA THR A 118 6.61 -7.55 -3.13
C THR A 118 6.44 -8.80 -3.96
N VAL A 119 7.46 -9.68 -4.02
CA VAL A 119 7.36 -10.97 -4.74
C VAL A 119 6.28 -11.86 -4.13
N LYS A 120 6.13 -11.87 -2.80
CA LYS A 120 5.04 -12.57 -2.12
C LYS A 120 3.67 -12.06 -2.58
N TYR A 121 3.42 -10.77 -2.43
CA TYR A 121 2.07 -10.23 -2.58
C TYR A 121 1.64 -10.03 -4.03
N ILE A 122 2.58 -9.69 -4.91
CA ILE A 122 2.29 -9.48 -6.34
C ILE A 122 2.38 -10.78 -7.12
N GLN A 123 3.39 -11.62 -6.85
CA GLN A 123 3.65 -12.82 -7.67
C GLN A 123 3.17 -14.11 -7.02
N GLY A 124 2.88 -14.13 -5.72
CA GLY A 124 2.49 -15.35 -5.00
C GLY A 124 3.60 -16.40 -4.89
N LYS A 125 4.86 -16.04 -5.15
CA LYS A 125 5.99 -16.99 -5.30
C LYS A 125 6.83 -17.20 -4.02
N ARG A 126 6.51 -16.51 -2.92
CA ARG A 126 7.28 -16.53 -1.68
C ARG A 126 6.38 -16.87 -0.50
N SER A 127 6.79 -17.82 0.33
CA SER A 127 6.16 -18.10 1.62
C SER A 127 6.68 -17.17 2.71
N TRP A 128 5.93 -17.01 3.81
CA TRP A 128 6.40 -16.26 4.96
C TRP A 128 7.68 -16.84 5.56
N GLY A 129 7.79 -18.17 5.66
CA GLY A 129 8.99 -18.83 6.18
C GLY A 129 10.25 -18.44 5.41
N GLN A 130 10.20 -18.50 4.07
CA GLN A 130 11.34 -18.10 3.23
C GLN A 130 11.76 -16.64 3.45
N ILE A 131 10.80 -15.74 3.59
CA ILE A 131 11.08 -14.31 3.80
C ILE A 131 11.75 -14.08 5.16
N TYR A 132 11.26 -14.72 6.22
CA TYR A 132 11.85 -14.59 7.55
C TYR A 132 13.23 -15.27 7.65
N ASP A 133 13.44 -16.39 6.95
CA ASP A 133 14.75 -17.03 6.87
C ASP A 133 15.78 -16.13 6.18
N GLU A 134 15.40 -15.47 5.07
CA GLU A 134 16.25 -14.49 4.37
C GLU A 134 16.51 -13.25 5.22
N LEU A 135 15.47 -12.73 5.89
CA LEU A 135 15.59 -11.62 6.83
C LEU A 135 16.59 -11.93 7.95
N PHE A 136 16.52 -13.13 8.52
CA PHE A 136 17.45 -13.55 9.58
C PHE A 136 18.89 -13.68 9.05
N ALA A 137 19.06 -14.22 7.83
CA ALA A 137 20.36 -14.34 7.20
C ALA A 137 20.98 -12.96 6.93
N ASP A 138 20.20 -11.99 6.46
CA ASP A 138 20.68 -10.63 6.21
C ASP A 138 20.97 -9.87 7.51
N PHE A 139 20.12 -10.02 8.54
CA PHE A 139 20.37 -9.45 9.87
C PHE A 139 21.68 -9.98 10.49
N SER A 140 21.94 -11.29 10.34
CA SER A 140 23.16 -11.92 10.85
C SER A 140 24.44 -11.40 10.18
N LYS A 141 24.34 -10.80 8.99
CA LYS A 141 25.47 -10.12 8.32
C LYS A 141 25.70 -8.73 8.88
N LEU A 142 24.63 -7.99 9.21
CA LEU A 142 24.68 -6.66 9.81
C LEU A 142 25.22 -6.65 11.25
N ALA A 143 25.01 -7.73 12.00
CA ALA A 143 25.42 -7.82 13.41
C ALA A 143 26.92 -8.12 13.63
N LYS A 144 27.74 -8.04 12.58
CA LYS A 144 29.19 -8.32 12.60
C LYS A 144 30.00 -7.05 12.51
#